data_AF-A0AA40RX21-F1
#
_entry.id   AF-A0AA40RX21-F1
#
_cell.length_a   1.000
_cell.length_b   1.000
_cell.length_c   1.000
_cell.angle_alpha   90.00
_cell.angle_beta   90.00
_cell.angle_gamma   90.00
#
_symmetry.space_group_name_H-M   'P 1'
#
loop_
_entity.id
_entity.type
_entity.pdbx_description
1 polymer ?
#
loop_
_entity_poly.entity_id
_entity_poly.type
_entity_poly.pdbx_seq_one_letter_code
_entity_poly.pdbx_strand_id
1 'polypeptide(L)'
;MHGQPGTSYNNIGGTTFGSDGTSYNRIGNTTFGSDGSSSNRIGNSTFHSDGTSSTQIGNTLFNSDGTSVNRIGNTTFGSDGTTCTKIGNSTFCN
;
A
#
# COMPACT_ATOMS: atom_id res chain seq x y z
N MET A 1 0.32 4.61 0.81
CA MET A 1 -0.04 3.21 1.17
C MET A 1 0.67 2.87 2.47
N HIS A 2 0.01 3.20 3.57
CA HIS A 2 0.42 2.79 4.91
C HIS A 2 -0.44 1.56 5.26
N GLY A 3 0.14 0.52 5.85
CA GLY A 3 -0.65 -0.58 6.41
C GLY A 3 -1.65 -0.04 7.45
N GLN A 4 -2.64 -0.84 7.85
CA GLN A 4 -3.62 -0.39 8.82
C GLN A 4 -2.93 0.09 10.11
N PRO A 5 -3.26 1.31 10.61
CA PRO A 5 -2.71 1.80 11.86
C PRO A 5 -2.93 0.81 12.99
N GLY A 6 -1.88 0.48 13.74
CA GLY A 6 -1.94 -0.49 14.84
C GLY A 6 -1.80 -1.96 14.42
N THR A 7 -1.78 -2.27 13.13
CA THR A 7 -1.50 -3.63 12.64
C THR A 7 -0.01 -3.83 12.41
N SER A 8 0.55 -4.87 13.03
CA SER A 8 1.91 -5.35 12.73
C SER A 8 1.84 -6.42 11.64
N TYR A 9 2.76 -6.38 10.67
CA TYR A 9 2.81 -7.35 9.58
C TYR A 9 4.09 -8.18 9.63
N ASN A 10 3.97 -9.49 9.51
CA ASN A 10 5.10 -10.42 9.46
C ASN A 10 5.09 -11.22 8.16
N ASN A 11 6.26 -11.46 7.56
CA ASN A 11 6.37 -12.19 6.30
C ASN A 11 6.96 -13.59 6.56
N ILE A 12 6.20 -14.64 6.25
CA ILE A 12 6.62 -16.04 6.41
C ILE A 12 6.35 -16.77 5.10
N GLY A 13 7.39 -17.31 4.47
CA GLY A 13 7.25 -18.18 3.29
C GLY A 13 6.57 -17.51 2.08
N GLY A 14 6.66 -16.19 1.94
CA GLY A 14 6.00 -15.42 0.88
C GLY A 14 4.56 -14.99 1.18
N THR A 15 4.05 -15.30 2.38
CA THR A 15 2.77 -14.82 2.90
C THR A 15 3.01 -13.75 3.95
N THR A 16 2.28 -12.65 3.85
CA THR A 16 2.25 -11.59 4.86
C THR A 16 1.10 -11.85 5.83
N PHE A 17 1.35 -11.83 7.13
CA PHE A 17 0.36 -12.01 8.18
C PHE A 17 0.23 -10.71 8.99
N GLY A 18 -0.97 -10.15 9.05
CA GLY A 18 -1.32 -9.04 9.92
C GLY A 18 -1.71 -9.54 11.31
N SER A 19 -1.33 -8.78 12.35
CA SER A 19 -1.73 -9.04 13.73
C SER A 19 -3.24 -8.91 13.98
N ASP A 20 -3.98 -8.35 13.02
CA ASP A 20 -5.44 -8.27 12.96
C ASP A 20 -6.10 -9.55 12.41
N GLY A 21 -5.31 -10.57 12.08
CA GLY A 21 -5.79 -11.84 11.52
C GLY A 21 -5.91 -11.84 10.00
N THR A 22 -5.62 -10.71 9.32
CA THR A 22 -5.52 -10.69 7.86
C THR A 22 -4.26 -11.41 7.40
N SER A 23 -4.31 -12.02 6.22
CA SER A 23 -3.13 -12.57 5.58
C SER A 23 -3.20 -12.34 4.08
N TYR A 24 -2.03 -12.12 3.47
CA TYR A 24 -1.90 -11.81 2.06
C TYR A 24 -0.88 -12.73 1.43
N ASN A 25 -1.29 -13.45 0.39
CA ASN A 25 -0.43 -14.33 -0.39
C ASN A 25 -0.30 -13.80 -1.82
N ARG A 26 0.93 -13.72 -2.32
CA ARG A 26 1.18 -13.25 -3.69
C ARG A 26 1.53 -14.42 -4.60
N ILE A 27 0.74 -14.61 -5.65
CA ILE A 27 0.97 -15.58 -6.72
C ILE A 27 1.17 -14.81 -8.02
N GLY A 28 2.41 -14.79 -8.52
CA GLY A 28 2.80 -13.98 -9.68
C GLY A 28 2.58 -12.48 -9.43
N ASN A 29 1.71 -11.87 -10.24
CA ASN A 29 1.37 -10.45 -10.13
C ASN A 29 0.12 -10.17 -9.29
N THR A 30 -0.57 -11.21 -8.83
CA THR A 30 -1.79 -11.08 -8.04
C THR A 30 -1.49 -11.33 -6.57
N THR A 31 -1.98 -10.44 -5.71
CA THR A 31 -2.02 -10.62 -4.26
C THR A 31 -3.45 -10.96 -3.87
N PHE A 32 -3.62 -11.98 -3.04
CA PHE A 32 -4.89 -12.43 -2.49
C PHE A 32 -4.89 -12.24 -0.98
N GLY A 33 -5.90 -11.56 -0.45
CA GLY A 33 -6.16 -11.40 0.97
C GLY A 33 -7.12 -12.47 1.50
N SER A 34 -6.91 -12.91 2.73
CA SER A 34 -7.83 -13.84 3.42
C SER A 34 -9.19 -13.24 3.76
N ASP A 35 -9.31 -11.92 3.65
CA ASP A 35 -10.56 -11.15 3.73
C ASP A 35 -11.37 -11.14 2.41
N GLY A 36 -10.88 -11.84 1.39
CA GLY A 36 -11.49 -11.88 0.05
C GLY A 36 -11.07 -10.73 -0.86
N SER A 37 -10.23 -9.80 -0.37
CA SER A 37 -9.63 -8.77 -1.22
C SER A 37 -8.62 -9.39 -2.18
N SER A 38 -8.45 -8.79 -3.35
CA SER A 38 -7.31 -9.11 -4.21
C SER A 38 -6.83 -7.88 -4.97
N SER A 39 -5.58 -7.92 -5.41
CA SER A 39 -5.00 -6.87 -6.24
C SER A 39 -4.12 -7.48 -7.31
N ASN A 40 -4.21 -7.00 -8.55
CA ASN A 40 -3.36 -7.43 -9.65
C ASN A 40 -2.48 -6.28 -10.14
N ARG A 41 -1.17 -6.53 -10.23
CA ARG A 41 -0.22 -5.56 -10.77
C ARG A 41 0.02 -5.79 -12.27
N ILE A 42 -0.23 -4.77 -13.08
CA ILE A 42 0.08 -4.76 -14.51
C ILE A 42 0.98 -3.55 -14.79
N GLY A 43 2.24 -3.82 -15.13
CA GLY A 43 3.25 -2.77 -15.26
C GLY A 43 3.42 -2.00 -13.95
N ASN A 44 3.23 -0.68 -14.02
CA ASN A 44 3.31 0.21 -12.86
C ASN A 44 1.95 0.48 -12.20
N SER A 45 0.88 -0.15 -12.70
CA SER A 45 -0.47 -0.01 -12.18
C SER A 45 -0.84 -1.21 -11.32
N THR A 46 -1.59 -0.96 -10.25
CA THR A 46 -2.19 -1.98 -9.38
C THR A 46 -3.69 -1.78 -9.40
N PHE A 47 -4.44 -2.83 -9.70
CA PHE A 47 -5.90 -2.85 -9.76
C PHE A 47 -6.41 -3.69 -8.61
N HIS A 48 -7.33 -3.15 -7.81
CA HIS A 48 -7.90 -3.83 -6.65
C HIS A 48 -9.27 -4.41 -7.00
N SER A 49 -9.68 -5.45 -6.28
CA SER A 49 -10.96 -6.14 -6.48
C SER A 49 -12.18 -5.28 -6.17
N ASP A 50 -12.02 -4.18 -5.43
CA ASP A 50 -13.06 -3.20 -5.14
C ASP A 50 -13.27 -2.17 -6.29
N GLY A 51 -12.54 -2.32 -7.40
CA GLY A 51 -12.62 -1.45 -8.56
C GLY A 51 -11.69 -0.24 -8.49
N THR A 52 -10.99 -0.01 -7.37
CA THR A 52 -9.99 1.05 -7.27
C THR A 52 -8.69 0.64 -7.98
N SER A 53 -7.89 1.63 -8.36
CA SER A 53 -6.55 1.38 -8.90
C SER A 53 -5.57 2.47 -8.52
N SER A 54 -4.28 2.13 -8.57
CA SER A 54 -3.20 3.08 -8.36
C SER A 54 -2.10 2.88 -9.39
N THR A 55 -1.54 3.95 -9.93
CA THR A 55 -0.47 3.93 -10.93
C THR A 55 0.73 4.72 -10.42
N GLN A 56 1.90 4.09 -10.40
CA GLN A 56 3.15 4.75 -10.05
C GLN A 56 3.81 5.38 -11.30
N ILE A 57 4.11 6.67 -11.23
CA ILE A 57 4.90 7.39 -12.25
C ILE A 57 6.02 8.15 -11.54
N GLY A 58 7.26 7.73 -11.76
CA GLY A 58 8.41 8.24 -11.00
C GLY A 58 8.22 8.01 -9.50
N ASN A 59 8.32 9.08 -8.71
CA ASN A 59 8.12 9.03 -7.26
C ASN A 59 6.67 9.31 -6.82
N THR A 60 5.76 9.53 -7.76
CA THR A 60 4.35 9.83 -7.47
C THR A 60 3.46 8.63 -7.73
N LEU A 61 2.62 8.30 -6.75
CA LEU A 61 1.52 7.35 -6.87
C LEU A 61 0.23 8.13 -7.16
N PHE A 62 -0.47 7.80 -8.23
CA PHE A 62 -1.77 8.36 -8.58
C PHE A 62 -2.85 7.32 -8.32
N ASN A 63 -3.90 7.69 -7.58
CA ASN A 63 -5.03 6.83 -7.30
C ASN A 63 -6.21 7.16 -8.22
N SER A 64 -7.08 6.17 -8.47
CA SER A 64 -8.24 6.32 -9.35
C SER A 64 -9.31 7.27 -8.81
N ASP A 65 -9.28 7.60 -7.52
CA ASP A 65 -10.13 8.60 -6.87
C ASP A 65 -9.65 10.05 -7.09
N GLY A 66 -8.55 10.23 -7.84
CA GLY A 66 -7.96 11.54 -8.12
C GLY A 66 -6.93 12.00 -7.08
N THR A 67 -6.77 11.29 -5.97
CA THR A 67 -5.71 11.58 -5.00
C THR A 67 -4.35 11.13 -5.52
N SER A 68 -3.29 11.76 -5.02
CA SER A 68 -1.91 11.36 -5.33
C SER A 68 -1.00 11.48 -4.12
N VAL A 69 0.08 10.69 -4.11
CA VAL A 69 1.10 10.69 -3.08
C VAL A 69 2.47 10.78 -3.73
N ASN A 70 3.21 11.85 -3.47
CA ASN A 70 4.58 12.01 -3.94
C ASN A 70 5.58 11.67 -2.82
N ARG A 71 6.57 10.81 -3.10
CA ARG A 71 7.62 10.46 -2.15
C ARG A 71 8.90 11.25 -2.44
N ILE A 72 9.43 11.93 -1.41
CA ILE A 72 10.74 12.57 -1.45
C ILE A 72 11.53 12.11 -0.23
N GLY A 73 12.60 11.34 -0.47
CA GLY A 73 13.36 10.70 0.61
C GLY A 73 12.47 9.77 1.44
N ASN A 74 12.47 9.99 2.76
CA ASN A 74 11.65 9.24 3.72
C ASN A 74 10.28 9.89 4.00
N THR A 75 9.93 10.94 3.27
CA THR A 75 8.69 11.69 3.43
C THR A 75 7.76 11.46 2.24
N THR A 76 6.46 11.35 2.51
CA THR A 76 5.41 11.27 1.51
C THR A 76 4.45 12.44 1.68
N PHE A 77 4.10 13.10 0.57
CA PHE A 77 3.20 14.24 0.50
C PHE A 77 1.95 13.84 -0.28
N GLY A 78 0.81 13.83 0.39
CA GLY A 78 -0.51 13.57 -0.20
C GLY A 78 -1.12 14.85 -0.78
N SER A 79 -1.86 14.71 -1.88
CA SER A 79 -2.62 15.81 -2.50
C SER A 79 -3.77 16.31 -1.62
N ASP A 80 -4.14 15.55 -0.59
CA ASP A 80 -5.10 15.87 0.45
C ASP A 80 -4.50 16.73 1.58
N GLY A 81 -3.19 17.03 1.53
CA GLY A 81 -2.47 17.77 2.55
C GLY A 81 -1.82 16.88 3.62
N THR A 82 -2.05 15.57 3.59
CA THR A 82 -1.43 14.62 4.53
C THR A 82 0.05 14.47 4.22
N THR A 83 0.92 14.73 5.21
CA THR A 83 2.37 14.51 5.07
C THR A 83 2.83 13.49 6.10
N CYS A 84 3.47 12.42 5.65
CA CYS A 84 3.99 11.37 6.53
C CYS A 84 5.50 11.23 6.37
N THR A 85 6.24 11.17 7.47
CA THR A 85 7.70 10.94 7.49
C THR A 85 8.04 9.68 8.25
N LYS A 86 8.88 8.82 7.64
CA LYS A 86 9.42 7.64 8.31
C LYS A 86 10.75 7.96 8.99
N ILE A 87 10.84 7.68 10.29
CA ILE A 87 12.05 7.80 11.11
C ILE A 87 12.30 6.46 11.78
N GLY A 88 13.39 5.78 11.39
CA GLY A 88 13.63 4.39 11.81
C GLY A 88 12.49 3.47 11.35
N ASN A 89 11.88 2.76 12.30
CA ASN A 89 10.71 1.90 12.06
C ASN A 89 9.36 2.60 12.30
N SER A 90 9.38 3.86 12.73
CA SER A 90 8.18 4.63 13.04
C SER A 90 7.78 5.54 11.87
N THR A 91 6.49 5.73 11.67
CA THR A 91 5.94 6.67 10.68
C THR A 91 5.10 7.71 11.41
N PHE A 92 5.35 8.99 11.14
CA PHE A 92 4.66 10.12 11.75
C PHE A 92 3.92 10.91 10.68
N CYS A 93 2.64 11.17 10.86
CA CYS A 93 1.80 11.94 9.93
C CYS A 93 1.19 13.14 10.66
N ASN A 94 0.90 14.22 9.92
CA ASN A 94 0.10 15.35 10.40
C ASN A 94 -1.38 15.20 10.05
#